data_AF-A0A356IGR0-F1
#
_entry.id   AF-A0A356IGR0-F1
#
_cell.length_a   1.000
_cell.length_b   1.000
_cell.length_c   1.000
_cell.angle_alpha   90.00
_cell.angle_beta   90.00
_cell.angle_gamma   90.00
#
_symmetry.space_group_name_H-M   'P 1'
#
loop_
_entity.id
_entity.type
_entity.pdbx_description
1 polymer ?
#
loop_
_entity_poly.entity_id
_entity_poly.type
_entity_poly.pdbx_seq_one_letter_code
_entity_poly.pdbx_strand_id
1 'polypeptide(L)'
;MPYPGDKAHTLSIADFQSRLTVAANNEAVAQFNPSAEIQRLNLRFDITKLRSALAEVEQRKSFSDEVWGVIPLTQRPGHSGSWSDNDLSGRYYMRTDERYEEAAFEDYVDEAEFSEFVPDLADTYFAHVHEVLTRHMEIGRMRLLRKVTYSANSWHRDPEPRIHIPIITNPGSLLIVNHHCTHLPADGHVYFTDTRAYHMAVNGGPLPRVHLTAALPEGFL
;
A
#
# COMPACT_ATOMS: atom_id res chain seq x y z
N MET A 1 34.13 -14.51 -5.29
CA MET A 1 32.80 -14.88 -5.83
C MET A 1 32.33 -13.69 -6.68
N PRO A 2 31.85 -13.90 -7.91
CA PRO A 2 31.24 -12.80 -8.67
C PRO A 2 29.99 -12.31 -7.94
N TYR A 3 29.85 -11.00 -7.80
CA TYR A 3 28.64 -10.38 -7.27
C TYR A 3 27.51 -10.56 -8.30
N PRO A 4 26.23 -10.79 -7.89
CA PRO A 4 25.13 -10.96 -8.83
C PRO A 4 24.98 -9.82 -9.86
N GLY A 5 25.47 -8.63 -9.55
CA GLY A 5 25.51 -7.46 -10.44
C GLY A 5 26.68 -7.41 -11.44
N ASP A 6 27.66 -8.30 -11.38
CA ASP A 6 28.88 -8.24 -12.22
C ASP A 6 28.59 -8.46 -13.73
N LYS A 7 27.38 -8.94 -14.06
CA LYS A 7 26.89 -9.07 -15.45
C LYS A 7 26.08 -7.87 -15.94
N ALA A 8 25.88 -6.85 -15.11
CA ALA A 8 25.12 -5.66 -15.50
C ALA A 8 25.86 -4.90 -16.61
N HIS A 9 25.09 -4.31 -17.53
CA HIS A 9 25.64 -3.48 -18.59
C HIS A 9 26.38 -2.28 -17.99
N THR A 10 27.64 -2.09 -18.37
CA THR A 10 28.46 -0.95 -17.94
C THR A 10 28.43 0.16 -19.00
N LEU A 11 28.49 1.41 -18.55
CA LEU A 11 28.65 2.57 -19.43
C LEU A 11 30.14 2.84 -19.64
N SER A 12 30.55 3.08 -20.89
CA SER A 12 31.89 3.62 -21.13
C SER A 12 31.99 5.05 -20.60
N ILE A 13 33.21 5.51 -20.31
CA ILE A 13 33.43 6.90 -19.86
C ILE A 13 32.92 7.91 -20.90
N ALA A 14 33.10 7.61 -22.19
CA ALA A 14 32.62 8.46 -23.27
C ALA A 14 31.08 8.53 -23.30
N ASP A 15 30.39 7.40 -23.14
CA ASP A 15 28.92 7.37 -23.08
C ASP A 15 28.38 8.08 -21.84
N PHE A 16 29.05 7.92 -20.69
CA PHE A 16 28.72 8.66 -19.47
C PHE A 16 28.82 10.17 -19.69
N GLN A 17 29.93 10.65 -20.26
CA GLN A 17 30.13 12.07 -20.59
C GLN A 17 29.05 12.59 -21.54
N SER A 18 28.67 11.79 -22.55
CA SER A 18 27.58 12.15 -23.46
C SER A 18 26.22 12.20 -22.77
N ARG A 19 25.98 11.43 -21.70
CA ARG A 19 24.72 11.48 -20.95
C ARG A 19 24.60 12.72 -20.07
N LEU A 20 25.72 13.27 -19.59
CA LEU A 20 25.72 14.49 -18.76
C LEU A 20 25.25 15.74 -19.52
N THR A 21 25.31 15.72 -20.86
CA THR A 21 24.88 16.85 -21.70
C THR A 21 23.39 16.78 -22.04
N VAL A 22 22.72 15.66 -21.76
CA VAL A 22 21.27 15.49 -21.96
C VAL A 22 20.55 16.02 -20.73
N ALA A 23 19.55 16.88 -20.93
CA ALA A 23 18.70 17.35 -19.84
C ALA A 23 17.99 16.19 -19.14
N ALA A 24 17.97 16.21 -17.81
CA ALA A 24 17.26 15.21 -17.01
C ALA A 24 15.75 15.28 -17.26
N ASN A 25 15.10 14.12 -17.32
CA ASN A 25 13.63 14.05 -17.38
C ASN A 25 13.06 14.21 -15.97
N ASN A 26 12.47 15.38 -15.71
CA ASN A 26 11.82 15.73 -14.45
C ASN A 26 10.28 15.62 -14.51
N GLU A 27 9.69 15.31 -15.67
CA GLU A 27 8.23 15.27 -15.87
C GLU A 27 7.62 13.87 -15.63
N ALA A 28 8.42 12.81 -15.72
CA ALA A 28 7.94 11.43 -15.63
C ALA A 28 7.41 11.01 -14.23
N VAL A 29 7.66 11.81 -13.19
CA VAL A 29 7.44 11.44 -11.79
C VAL A 29 5.98 11.43 -11.33
N ALA A 30 5.07 12.05 -12.08
CA ALA A 30 3.67 12.21 -11.68
C ALA A 30 2.70 11.16 -12.26
N GLN A 31 3.18 10.29 -13.16
CA GLN A 31 2.33 9.36 -13.88
C GLN A 31 2.33 7.96 -13.25
N PHE A 32 1.17 7.33 -13.25
CA PHE A 32 1.09 5.90 -12.95
C PHE A 32 1.74 5.10 -14.09
N ASN A 33 2.66 4.21 -13.72
CA ASN A 33 3.35 3.30 -14.63
C ASN A 33 3.10 1.86 -14.15
N PRO A 34 2.28 1.05 -14.84
CA PRO A 34 1.93 -0.28 -14.38
C PRO A 34 3.09 -1.28 -14.50
N SER A 35 3.00 -2.39 -13.76
CA SER A 35 3.79 -3.60 -13.94
C SER A 35 2.91 -4.85 -13.82
N ALA A 36 3.48 -6.05 -13.90
CA ALA A 36 2.74 -7.29 -13.64
C ALA A 36 2.19 -7.34 -12.19
N GLU A 37 2.96 -6.79 -11.24
CA GLU A 37 2.66 -6.77 -9.81
C GLU A 37 1.86 -5.55 -9.37
N ILE A 38 1.82 -4.47 -10.17
CA ILE A 38 1.07 -3.25 -9.85
C ILE A 38 0.16 -2.88 -11.02
N GLN A 39 -1.14 -3.12 -10.87
CA GLN A 39 -2.12 -2.96 -11.94
C GLN A 39 -3.26 -2.04 -11.50
N ARG A 40 -3.73 -1.19 -12.41
CA ARG A 40 -4.96 -0.42 -12.22
C ARG A 40 -6.16 -1.26 -12.66
N LEU A 41 -7.13 -1.43 -11.77
CA LEU A 41 -8.37 -2.13 -12.10
C LEU A 41 -9.33 -1.18 -12.82
N ASN A 42 -10.22 -1.74 -13.64
CA ASN A 42 -11.35 -1.01 -14.22
C ASN A 42 -12.47 -0.81 -13.17
N LEU A 43 -12.12 -0.25 -12.02
CA LEU A 43 -12.99 0.06 -10.90
C LEU A 43 -12.51 1.36 -10.26
N ARG A 44 -13.43 2.30 -10.03
CA ARG A 44 -13.12 3.65 -9.58
C ARG A 44 -14.23 4.20 -8.68
N PHE A 45 -13.83 4.93 -7.66
CA PHE A 45 -14.71 5.65 -6.74
C PHE A 45 -14.57 7.16 -6.89
N ASP A 46 -15.53 7.90 -6.35
CA ASP A 46 -15.50 9.36 -6.33
C ASP A 46 -14.45 9.85 -5.31
N ILE A 47 -13.37 10.45 -5.82
CA ILE A 47 -12.26 10.95 -5.00
C ILE A 47 -12.69 12.04 -4.01
N THR A 48 -13.67 12.87 -4.36
CA THR A 48 -14.18 13.91 -3.48
C THR A 48 -14.89 13.27 -2.29
N LYS A 49 -15.72 12.26 -2.53
CA LYS A 49 -16.40 11.51 -1.46
C LYS A 49 -15.43 10.72 -0.59
N LEU A 50 -14.37 10.12 -1.17
CA LEU A 50 -13.31 9.47 -0.40
C LEU A 50 -12.62 10.44 0.56
N ARG A 51 -12.32 11.66 0.11
CA ARG A 51 -11.70 12.70 0.94
C ARG A 51 -12.64 13.24 2.02
N SER A 52 -13.91 13.46 1.69
CA SER A 52 -14.92 13.83 2.69
C SER A 52 -15.08 12.77 3.76
N ALA A 53 -15.18 11.49 3.38
CA ALA A 53 -15.28 10.39 4.33
C ALA A 53 -14.02 10.26 5.21
N LEU A 54 -12.82 10.48 4.65
CA LEU A 54 -11.60 10.52 5.45
C LEU A 54 -11.66 11.64 6.50
N ALA A 55 -12.07 12.84 6.12
CA ALA A 55 -12.21 13.97 7.04
C ALA A 55 -13.27 13.73 8.13
N GLU A 56 -14.36 13.04 7.82
CA GLU A 56 -15.36 12.61 8.79
C GLU A 56 -14.82 11.55 9.76
N VAL A 57 -14.05 10.58 9.26
CA VAL A 57 -13.41 9.54 10.09
C VAL A 57 -12.37 10.15 11.04
N GLU A 58 -11.54 11.07 10.56
CA GLU A 58 -10.51 11.74 11.38
C GLU A 58 -11.10 12.61 12.51
N GLN A 59 -12.37 12.99 12.42
CA GLN A 59 -13.08 13.65 13.53
C GLN A 59 -13.55 12.68 14.62
N ARG A 60 -13.68 11.39 14.29
CA ARG A 60 -14.24 10.35 15.18
C ARG A 60 -13.17 9.42 15.74
N LYS A 61 -12.11 9.16 14.96
CA LYS A 61 -11.07 8.18 15.26
C LYS A 61 -9.69 8.77 14.94
N SER A 62 -8.72 8.49 15.82
CA SER A 62 -7.31 8.82 15.58
C SER A 62 -6.61 7.63 14.94
N PHE A 63 -5.59 7.91 14.13
CA PHE A 63 -4.64 6.89 13.69
C PHE A 63 -3.88 6.30 14.88
N SER A 64 -3.59 5.00 14.83
CA SER A 64 -2.93 4.23 15.89
C SER A 64 -1.53 4.70 16.28
N ASP A 65 -0.78 5.30 15.35
CA ASP A 65 0.60 5.72 15.54
C ASP A 65 0.90 7.01 14.76
N GLU A 66 1.90 7.76 15.24
CA GLU A 66 2.27 9.07 14.70
C GLU A 66 2.98 8.97 13.34
N VAL A 67 3.75 7.91 13.08
CA VAL A 67 4.57 7.72 11.87
C VAL A 67 3.86 6.81 10.85
N TRP A 68 3.33 5.68 11.30
CA TRP A 68 2.57 4.71 10.50
C TRP A 68 1.19 4.47 11.12
N GLY A 69 0.23 5.28 10.70
CA GLY A 69 -1.10 5.23 11.26
C GLY A 69 -2.01 4.19 10.61
N VAL A 70 -2.77 3.46 11.42
CA VAL A 70 -3.86 2.58 10.95
C VAL A 70 -5.21 3.02 11.53
N ILE A 71 -6.26 2.99 10.71
CA ILE A 71 -7.66 2.98 11.16
C ILE A 71 -8.36 1.78 10.49
N PRO A 72 -8.76 0.74 11.26
CA PRO A 72 -9.49 -0.40 10.72
C PRO A 72 -10.88 -0.01 10.19
N LEU A 73 -11.27 -0.60 9.06
CA LEU A 73 -12.58 -0.44 8.44
C LEU A 73 -13.37 -1.76 8.41
N THR A 74 -12.69 -2.90 8.49
CA THR A 74 -13.31 -4.21 8.74
C THR A 74 -12.84 -4.83 10.05
N GLN A 75 -13.64 -5.77 10.56
CA GLN A 75 -13.44 -6.46 11.81
C GLN A 75 -14.00 -7.89 11.75
N ARG A 76 -13.65 -8.71 12.74
CA ARG A 76 -14.25 -10.03 12.91
C ARG A 76 -15.71 -9.94 13.34
N PRO A 77 -16.56 -10.92 12.98
CA PRO A 77 -17.92 -11.01 13.48
C PRO A 77 -17.99 -10.93 15.00
N GLY A 78 -18.83 -10.03 15.51
CA GLY A 78 -19.00 -9.84 16.95
C GLY A 78 -17.80 -9.23 17.68
N HIS A 79 -16.83 -8.66 16.97
CA HIS A 79 -15.71 -7.95 17.59
C HIS A 79 -16.18 -6.86 18.55
N SER A 80 -15.60 -6.85 19.75
CA SER A 80 -15.84 -5.83 20.77
C SER A 80 -14.52 -5.46 21.44
N GLY A 81 -14.30 -4.17 21.69
CA GLY A 81 -13.10 -3.66 22.35
C GLY A 81 -12.09 -3.09 21.37
N SER A 82 -10.80 -3.18 21.73
CA SER A 82 -9.70 -2.66 20.92
C SER A 82 -9.09 -3.74 20.04
N TRP A 83 -8.64 -3.36 18.85
CA TRP A 83 -7.77 -4.20 18.01
C TRP A 83 -6.40 -4.40 18.68
N SER A 84 -5.85 -5.60 18.57
CA SER A 84 -4.47 -5.87 18.99
C SER A 84 -3.46 -5.29 17.99
N ASP A 85 -2.21 -5.13 18.41
CA ASP A 85 -1.13 -4.70 17.51
C ASP A 85 -0.98 -5.64 16.29
N ASN A 86 -1.16 -6.95 16.50
CA ASN A 86 -1.14 -7.96 15.44
C ASN A 86 -2.34 -7.84 14.48
N ASP A 87 -3.52 -7.42 14.97
CA ASP A 87 -4.66 -7.11 14.09
C ASP A 87 -4.38 -5.88 13.23
N LEU A 88 -3.67 -4.89 13.78
CA LEU A 88 -3.34 -3.65 13.09
C LEU A 88 -2.23 -3.81 12.05
N SER A 89 -1.25 -4.68 12.30
CA SER A 89 -0.08 -4.91 11.42
C SER A 89 -0.22 -6.23 10.66
N GLY A 90 -0.03 -7.36 11.34
CA GLY A 90 -0.15 -8.74 10.85
C GLY A 90 1.17 -9.28 10.30
N ARG A 91 1.23 -10.59 10.05
CA ARG A 91 2.44 -11.27 9.59
C ARG A 91 3.06 -10.62 8.35
N TYR A 92 4.38 -10.46 8.38
CA TYR A 92 5.20 -10.12 7.21
C TYR A 92 6.55 -10.83 7.27
N TYR A 93 7.28 -10.81 6.15
CA TYR A 93 8.57 -11.47 6.02
C TYR A 93 9.64 -10.49 5.55
N MET A 94 10.82 -10.54 6.18
CA MET A 94 11.96 -9.69 5.84
C MET A 94 13.25 -10.48 5.73
N ARG A 95 14.20 -9.95 4.95
CA ARG A 95 15.62 -10.32 5.03
C ARG A 95 16.32 -9.25 5.83
N THR A 96 16.80 -9.60 7.01
CA THR A 96 17.18 -8.62 8.05
C THR A 96 18.65 -8.25 8.03
N ASP A 97 19.49 -9.10 7.46
CA ASP A 97 20.93 -8.97 7.53
C ASP A 97 21.62 -9.56 6.29
N GLU A 98 22.95 -9.52 6.32
CA GLU A 98 23.83 -9.95 5.24
C GLU A 98 23.74 -11.44 4.88
N ARG A 99 23.02 -12.26 5.65
CA ARG A 99 22.76 -13.67 5.32
C ARG A 99 21.70 -13.81 4.23
N TYR A 100 20.87 -12.79 4.03
CA TYR A 100 19.72 -12.79 3.11
C TYR A 100 18.70 -13.91 3.38
N GLU A 101 18.69 -14.46 4.60
CA GLU A 101 17.69 -15.42 5.05
C GLU A 101 16.39 -14.68 5.40
N GLU A 102 15.27 -15.26 4.99
CA GLU A 102 13.96 -14.69 5.26
C GLU A 102 13.47 -15.12 6.65
N ALA A 103 13.03 -14.14 7.45
CA ALA A 103 12.44 -14.35 8.76
C ALA A 103 10.99 -13.84 8.79
N ALA A 104 10.13 -14.58 9.48
CA ALA A 104 8.76 -14.17 9.75
C ALA A 104 8.71 -13.23 10.97
N PHE A 105 7.92 -12.19 10.87
CA PHE A 105 7.59 -11.26 11.92
C PHE A 105 6.08 -11.34 12.17
N GLU A 106 5.68 -11.20 13.43
CA GLU A 106 4.28 -11.23 13.87
C GLU A 106 3.53 -12.56 13.62
N ASP A 107 2.35 -12.67 14.21
CA ASP A 107 1.49 -13.85 14.12
C ASP A 107 0.67 -13.83 12.83
N TYR A 108 0.37 -15.04 12.32
CA TYR A 108 -0.49 -15.17 11.16
C TYR A 108 -1.87 -14.59 11.47
N VAL A 109 -2.44 -13.89 10.49
CA VAL A 109 -3.79 -13.35 10.57
C VAL A 109 -4.57 -13.99 9.45
N ASP A 110 -5.66 -14.69 9.79
CA ASP A 110 -6.61 -15.16 8.80
C ASP A 110 -7.41 -13.96 8.29
N GLU A 111 -7.05 -13.47 7.10
CA GLU A 111 -7.68 -12.32 6.49
C GLU A 111 -9.19 -12.55 6.25
N ALA A 112 -9.63 -13.80 6.02
CA ALA A 112 -11.04 -14.10 5.77
C ALA A 112 -11.93 -13.91 7.01
N GLU A 113 -11.35 -13.89 8.22
CA GLU A 113 -12.12 -13.62 9.44
C GLU A 113 -12.58 -12.16 9.53
N PHE A 114 -11.96 -11.21 8.82
CA PHE A 114 -12.30 -9.78 8.88
C PHE A 114 -13.43 -9.40 7.91
N SER A 115 -14.55 -10.11 8.04
CA SER A 115 -15.65 -10.08 7.07
C SER A 115 -16.72 -9.00 7.32
N GLU A 116 -16.70 -8.31 8.46
CA GLU A 116 -17.72 -7.29 8.78
C GLU A 116 -17.15 -5.88 8.70
N PHE A 117 -17.92 -4.95 8.13
CA PHE A 117 -17.56 -3.54 8.18
C PHE A 117 -17.80 -2.96 9.58
N VAL A 118 -16.91 -2.09 10.06
CA VAL A 118 -17.01 -1.50 11.40
C VAL A 118 -18.31 -0.67 11.55
N PRO A 119 -19.20 -1.01 12.49
CA PRO A 119 -20.53 -0.37 12.60
C PRO A 119 -20.48 1.15 12.81
N ASP A 120 -19.49 1.65 13.56
CA ASP A 120 -19.30 3.08 13.85
C ASP A 120 -19.08 3.96 12.62
N LEU A 121 -18.68 3.34 11.50
CA LEU A 121 -18.34 4.02 10.25
C LEU A 121 -19.34 3.68 9.13
N ALA A 122 -20.41 2.95 9.43
CA ALA A 122 -21.37 2.45 8.44
C ALA A 122 -22.13 3.55 7.69
N ASP A 123 -22.16 4.77 8.25
CA ASP A 123 -22.73 5.97 7.64
C ASP A 123 -21.76 6.71 6.70
N THR A 124 -20.50 6.26 6.58
CA THR A 124 -19.48 6.90 5.74
C THR A 124 -19.44 6.32 4.33
N TYR A 125 -18.83 7.05 3.38
CA TYR A 125 -18.63 6.53 2.02
C TYR A 125 -17.76 5.26 1.98
N PHE A 126 -16.96 4.98 3.01
CA PHE A 126 -16.18 3.75 3.08
C PHE A 126 -17.02 2.48 3.20
N ALA A 127 -18.22 2.56 3.79
CA ALA A 127 -19.16 1.44 3.83
C ALA A 127 -19.62 1.06 2.41
N HIS A 128 -19.90 2.08 1.57
CA HIS A 128 -20.20 1.86 0.15
C HIS A 128 -19.00 1.33 -0.65
N VAL A 129 -17.78 1.82 -0.36
CA VAL A 129 -16.56 1.27 -0.96
C VAL A 129 -16.42 -0.22 -0.64
N HIS A 130 -16.58 -0.60 0.62
CA HIS A 130 -16.55 -2.00 1.06
C HIS A 130 -17.62 -2.83 0.35
N GLU A 131 -18.88 -2.36 0.33
CA GLU A 131 -20.00 -3.03 -0.35
C GLU A 131 -19.73 -3.28 -1.84
N VAL A 132 -19.15 -2.31 -2.54
CA VAL A 132 -18.83 -2.47 -3.97
C VAL A 132 -17.68 -3.45 -4.17
N LEU A 133 -16.63 -3.36 -3.35
CA LEU A 133 -15.48 -4.27 -3.45
C LEU A 133 -15.88 -5.73 -3.20
N THR A 134 -16.69 -5.99 -2.18
CA THR A 134 -17.13 -7.36 -1.81
C THR A 134 -18.03 -8.02 -2.84
N ARG A 135 -18.59 -7.26 -3.80
CA ARG A 135 -19.30 -7.83 -4.96
C ARG A 135 -18.37 -8.41 -6.02
N HIS A 136 -17.07 -8.08 -5.96
CA HIS A 136 -16.09 -8.42 -6.99
C HIS A 136 -14.96 -9.32 -6.50
N MET A 137 -14.66 -9.29 -5.19
CA MET A 137 -13.59 -10.04 -4.57
C MET A 137 -13.86 -10.22 -3.09
N GLU A 138 -13.30 -11.25 -2.48
CA GLU A 138 -13.26 -11.35 -1.02
C GLU A 138 -12.34 -10.26 -0.45
N ILE A 139 -12.78 -9.67 0.66
CA ILE A 139 -12.08 -8.58 1.33
C ILE A 139 -11.79 -9.02 2.76
N GLY A 140 -10.51 -9.06 3.10
CA GLY A 140 -10.08 -9.29 4.48
C GLY A 140 -9.94 -7.98 5.25
N ARG A 141 -8.82 -7.78 5.96
CA ARG A 141 -8.56 -6.50 6.63
C ARG A 141 -8.52 -5.36 5.63
N MET A 142 -9.51 -4.49 5.74
CA MET A 142 -9.63 -3.22 5.06
C MET A 142 -9.35 -2.11 6.06
N ARG A 143 -8.46 -1.18 5.71
CA ARG A 143 -7.95 -0.16 6.63
C ARG A 143 -7.52 1.10 5.90
N LEU A 144 -7.56 2.23 6.61
CA LEU A 144 -6.88 3.45 6.20
C LEU A 144 -5.45 3.41 6.72
N LEU A 145 -4.47 3.58 5.83
CA LEU A 145 -3.05 3.64 6.16
C LEU A 145 -2.51 5.04 5.88
N ARG A 146 -1.93 5.65 6.92
CA ARG A 146 -1.26 6.94 6.87
C ARG A 146 0.25 6.78 6.95
N LYS A 147 0.98 7.49 6.08
CA LYS A 147 2.41 7.76 6.23
C LYS A 147 2.64 9.25 6.38
N VAL A 148 3.47 9.63 7.36
CA VAL A 148 3.94 11.01 7.52
C VAL A 148 4.91 11.42 6.41
N THR A 149 5.23 12.70 6.38
CA THR A 149 6.21 13.29 5.46
C THR A 149 7.58 12.62 5.60
N TYR A 150 8.27 12.43 4.47
CA TYR A 150 9.64 11.90 4.42
C TYR A 150 9.83 10.55 5.15
N SER A 151 8.93 9.58 4.92
CA SER A 151 8.95 8.27 5.60
C SER A 151 8.83 7.08 4.64
N ALA A 152 9.29 5.90 5.06
CA ALA A 152 9.19 4.63 4.31
C ALA A 152 8.67 3.51 5.22
N ASN A 153 8.11 2.44 4.64
CA ASN A 153 7.89 1.18 5.34
C ASN A 153 9.18 0.35 5.35
N SER A 154 9.22 -0.70 6.15
CA SER A 154 10.22 -1.77 6.00
C SER A 154 10.16 -2.36 4.58
N TRP A 155 11.28 -2.93 4.12
CA TRP A 155 11.32 -3.76 2.92
C TRP A 155 10.88 -5.18 3.27
N HIS A 156 9.67 -5.56 2.91
CA HIS A 156 9.05 -6.81 3.33
C HIS A 156 8.16 -7.40 2.24
N ARG A 157 7.76 -8.66 2.41
CA ARG A 157 6.61 -9.23 1.71
C ARG A 157 5.55 -9.67 2.71
N ASP A 158 4.31 -9.64 2.28
CA ASP A 158 3.18 -10.12 3.05
C ASP A 158 2.80 -11.56 2.62
N PRO A 159 1.92 -12.26 3.38
CA PRO A 159 1.36 -13.53 2.93
C PRO A 159 0.31 -13.33 1.82
N GLU A 160 -0.51 -12.29 1.89
CA GLU A 160 -1.59 -12.00 0.94
C GLU A 160 -1.27 -10.81 0.01
N PRO A 161 -1.85 -10.73 -1.20
CA PRO A 161 -1.82 -9.52 -2.02
C PRO A 161 -2.84 -8.48 -1.51
N ARG A 162 -2.70 -7.24 -1.97
CA ARG A 162 -3.53 -6.12 -1.50
C ARG A 162 -4.07 -5.30 -2.66
N ILE A 163 -5.19 -4.62 -2.40
CA ILE A 163 -5.60 -3.47 -3.19
C ILE A 163 -5.27 -2.17 -2.47
N HIS A 164 -5.03 -1.11 -3.24
CA HIS A 164 -4.87 0.25 -2.75
C HIS A 164 -5.82 1.21 -3.47
N ILE A 165 -6.42 2.12 -2.71
CA ILE A 165 -7.16 3.28 -3.23
C ILE A 165 -6.53 4.54 -2.61
N PRO A 166 -5.70 5.28 -3.36
CA PRO A 166 -5.08 6.51 -2.85
C PRO A 166 -6.14 7.62 -2.63
N ILE A 167 -6.13 8.24 -1.45
CA ILE A 167 -7.06 9.33 -1.07
C ILE A 167 -6.32 10.67 -0.99
N ILE A 168 -5.21 10.67 -0.26
CA ILE A 168 -4.25 11.77 -0.17
C ILE A 168 -2.90 11.23 -0.62
N THR A 169 -2.32 11.83 -1.65
CA THR A 169 -1.04 11.40 -2.23
C THR A 169 -0.32 12.60 -2.84
N ASN A 170 0.95 12.42 -3.17
CA ASN A 170 1.77 13.40 -3.88
C ASN A 170 2.78 12.65 -4.78
N PRO A 171 3.44 13.28 -5.76
CA PRO A 171 4.38 12.57 -6.66
C PRO A 171 5.54 11.85 -5.94
N GLY A 172 5.90 12.24 -4.71
CA GLY A 172 6.87 11.54 -3.86
C GLY A 172 6.27 10.35 -3.08
N SER A 173 4.97 10.11 -3.18
CA SER A 173 4.29 8.93 -2.64
C SER A 173 4.44 7.77 -3.64
N LEU A 174 5.37 6.87 -3.36
CA LEU A 174 5.77 5.81 -4.27
C LEU A 174 5.47 4.43 -3.66
N LEU A 175 5.10 3.49 -4.52
CA LEU A 175 5.06 2.08 -4.20
C LEU A 175 6.15 1.38 -5.03
N ILE A 176 6.98 0.62 -4.32
CA ILE A 176 8.04 -0.19 -4.92
C ILE A 176 7.66 -1.65 -4.71
N VAL A 177 7.63 -2.44 -5.77
CA VAL A 177 7.47 -3.91 -5.71
C VAL A 177 8.57 -4.53 -6.57
N ASN A 178 9.37 -5.42 -5.99
CA ASN A 178 10.61 -5.95 -6.57
C ASN A 178 11.53 -4.83 -7.07
N HIS A 179 11.64 -4.66 -8.39
CA HIS A 179 12.46 -3.65 -9.04
C HIS A 179 11.65 -2.55 -9.73
N HIS A 180 10.32 -2.60 -9.60
CA HIS A 180 9.42 -1.61 -10.19
C HIS A 180 9.04 -0.55 -9.16
N CYS A 181 9.05 0.72 -9.58
CA CYS A 181 8.71 1.86 -8.73
C CYS A 181 7.70 2.74 -9.47
N THR A 182 6.58 3.06 -8.82
CA THR A 182 5.56 3.92 -9.43
C THR A 182 4.77 4.73 -8.40
N HIS A 183 4.23 5.86 -8.85
CA HIS A 183 3.28 6.68 -8.12
C HIS A 183 1.84 6.17 -8.34
N LEU A 184 1.07 6.02 -7.26
CA LEU A 184 -0.37 5.77 -7.34
C LEU A 184 -1.14 7.09 -7.10
N PRO A 185 -1.77 7.67 -8.13
CA PRO A 185 -2.47 8.95 -8.02
C PRO A 185 -3.79 8.81 -7.25
N ALA A 186 -4.18 9.87 -6.55
CA ALA A 186 -5.49 10.00 -5.90
C ALA A 186 -6.54 10.38 -6.95
N ASP A 187 -6.75 9.47 -7.89
CA ASP A 187 -7.74 9.58 -8.95
C ASP A 187 -9.00 8.74 -8.65
N GLY A 188 -9.01 8.00 -7.53
CA GLY A 188 -10.13 7.16 -7.10
C GLY A 188 -10.11 5.75 -7.70
N HIS A 189 -9.15 5.40 -8.57
CA HIS A 189 -9.03 4.03 -9.07
C HIS A 189 -8.61 3.08 -7.96
N VAL A 190 -9.02 1.81 -8.13
CA VAL A 190 -8.50 0.69 -7.36
C VAL A 190 -7.25 0.15 -8.04
N TYR A 191 -6.18 -0.02 -7.27
CA TYR A 191 -4.92 -0.58 -7.75
C TYR A 191 -4.69 -1.92 -7.06
N PHE A 192 -4.52 -2.98 -7.85
CA PHE A 192 -3.99 -4.25 -7.36
C PHE A 192 -2.48 -4.14 -7.18
N THR A 193 -1.98 -4.67 -6.06
CA THR A 193 -0.57 -4.72 -5.72
C THR A 193 -0.25 -6.11 -5.18
N ASP A 194 0.61 -6.84 -5.86
CA ASP A 194 1.03 -8.17 -5.40
C ASP A 194 2.07 -8.03 -4.27
N THR A 195 1.58 -7.77 -3.05
CA THR A 195 2.40 -7.59 -1.85
C THR A 195 3.02 -8.89 -1.34
N ARG A 196 2.73 -10.03 -1.98
CA ARG A 196 3.47 -11.29 -1.76
C ARG A 196 4.89 -11.20 -2.30
N ALA A 197 5.14 -10.28 -3.25
CA ALA A 197 6.48 -9.88 -3.62
C ALA A 197 7.04 -8.86 -2.61
N TYR A 198 8.37 -8.79 -2.53
CA TYR A 198 9.03 -7.80 -1.68
C TYR A 198 8.70 -6.39 -2.15
N HIS A 199 8.29 -5.54 -1.22
CA HIS A 199 7.77 -4.24 -1.52
C HIS A 199 8.03 -3.24 -0.37
N MET A 200 7.81 -1.97 -0.67
CA MET A 200 7.69 -0.91 0.32
C MET A 200 6.86 0.25 -0.21
N ALA A 201 6.18 0.94 0.70
CA ALA A 201 5.58 2.24 0.41
C ALA A 201 6.44 3.37 0.99
N VAL A 202 6.64 4.41 0.19
CA VAL A 202 7.40 5.61 0.55
C VAL A 202 6.48 6.83 0.46
N ASN A 203 6.67 7.80 1.36
CA ASN A 203 6.18 9.16 1.21
C ASN A 203 7.38 10.11 1.29
N GLY A 204 7.96 10.45 0.14
CA GLY A 204 9.03 11.43 0.01
C GLY A 204 8.54 12.87 -0.10
N GLY A 205 7.23 13.12 0.04
CA GLY A 205 6.64 14.43 -0.10
C GLY A 205 6.45 15.19 1.22
N PRO A 206 6.15 16.50 1.13
CA PRO A 206 5.94 17.38 2.28
C PRO A 206 4.52 17.30 2.87
N LEU A 207 3.65 16.47 2.31
CA LEU A 207 2.27 16.23 2.79
C LEU A 207 2.11 14.77 3.20
N PRO A 208 1.21 14.46 4.15
CA PRO A 208 0.92 13.08 4.50
C PRO A 208 0.34 12.32 3.31
N ARG A 209 0.55 11.00 3.30
CA ARG A 209 -0.02 10.06 2.35
C ARG A 209 -1.06 9.22 3.07
N VAL A 210 -2.29 9.15 2.55
CA VAL A 210 -3.36 8.29 3.07
C VAL A 210 -3.93 7.44 1.94
N HIS A 211 -3.84 6.13 2.09
CA HIS A 211 -4.44 5.15 1.19
C HIS A 211 -5.42 4.29 1.98
N LEU A 212 -6.54 3.94 1.36
CA LEU A 212 -7.30 2.77 1.79
C LEU A 212 -6.62 1.53 1.22
N THR A 213 -6.45 0.51 2.05
CA THR A 213 -5.88 -0.77 1.63
C THR A 213 -6.77 -1.90 2.08
N ALA A 214 -6.90 -2.95 1.27
CA ALA A 214 -7.56 -4.17 1.69
C ALA A 214 -6.73 -5.40 1.29
N ALA A 215 -6.56 -6.34 2.22
CA ALA A 215 -5.99 -7.65 1.91
C ALA A 215 -7.01 -8.50 1.14
N LEU A 216 -6.49 -9.34 0.25
CA LEU A 216 -7.27 -10.31 -0.52
C LEU A 216 -6.95 -11.71 0.03
N PRO A 217 -7.85 -12.32 0.82
CA PRO A 217 -7.65 -13.67 1.36
C PRO A 217 -7.34 -14.69 0.27
N GLU A 218 -6.56 -15.72 0.59
CA GLU A 218 -6.38 -16.85 -0.33
C GLU A 218 -7.70 -17.58 -0.57
N GLY A 219 -7.98 -18.00 -1.81
CA GLY A 219 -8.88 -19.14 -2.05
C GLY A 219 -9.98 -19.00 -3.09
N PHE A 220 -10.34 -17.83 -3.63
CA PHE A 220 -11.49 -17.77 -4.55
C PHE A 220 -11.35 -16.74 -5.69
N LEU A 221 -11.04 -17.25 -6.88
CA LEU A 221 -11.61 -16.77 -8.16
C LEU A 221 -12.79 -17.67 -8.53
#